data_AF-A0A967FPX2-F1
#
_entry.id   AF-A0A967FPX2-F1
#
_cell.length_a   1.000
_cell.length_b   1.000
_cell.length_c   1.000
_cell.angle_alpha   90.00
_cell.angle_beta   90.00
_cell.angle_gamma   90.00
#
_symmetry.space_group_name_H-M   'P 1'
#
loop_
_entity.id
_entity.type
_entity.pdbx_description
1 polymer ?
#
loop_
_entity_poly.entity_id
_entity_poly.type
_entity_poly.pdbx_seq_one_letter_code
_entity_poly.pdbx_strand_id
1 'polypeptide(L)'
;MLALLVAALLASCAARGDGALCAADRSDERVVSAQVFDGDTLRLEDGRVVRLLGINAPETGRDDRPSEPLAEEASALLAGLAGPGTRLVLRLDEERFDRYGRTLAHVFGDDGGNVQVQLLEAGYATTLVVPPNEWAADCYAAVEAHARARRRGLWGLEGYQPIAAEDLPESARGFRLVTGRVQRVGESRGNVWLNLAARFAVRIPRDDLVYFGALDPRTLAGRRLEVRGWIYQRRGELRITVRHPAALRLMD
;
A
#
# COMPACT_ATOMS: atom_id res chain seq x y z
N MET A 1 31.45 -55.31 -2.95
CA MET A 1 30.34 -54.38 -3.25
C MET A 1 29.48 -54.23 -2.00
N LEU A 2 29.76 -53.25 -1.15
CA LEU A 2 28.90 -52.91 -0.02
C LEU A 2 28.60 -51.41 -0.17
N ALA A 3 27.42 -51.08 -0.68
CA ALA A 3 26.99 -49.70 -0.87
C ALA A 3 26.38 -49.19 0.45
N LEU A 4 27.06 -48.27 1.13
CA LEU A 4 26.46 -47.49 2.21
C LEU A 4 25.51 -46.46 1.60
N LEU A 5 24.21 -46.64 1.83
CA LEU A 5 23.18 -45.63 1.60
C LEU A 5 23.23 -44.61 2.73
N VAL A 6 23.77 -43.43 2.45
CA VAL A 6 23.64 -42.26 3.31
C VAL A 6 22.28 -41.63 3.03
N ALA A 7 21.30 -41.90 3.90
CA ALA A 7 20.02 -41.20 3.87
C ALA A 7 20.23 -39.77 4.38
N ALA A 8 20.26 -38.81 3.47
CA ALA A 8 20.22 -37.39 3.81
C ALA A 8 18.83 -37.04 4.36
N LEU A 9 18.75 -36.82 5.68
CA LEU A 9 17.58 -36.21 6.32
C LEU A 9 17.47 -34.76 5.85
N LEU A 10 16.68 -34.54 4.81
CA LEU A 10 16.21 -33.21 4.43
C LEU A 10 15.24 -32.74 5.52
N ALA A 11 15.75 -31.98 6.49
CA ALA A 11 14.93 -31.21 7.41
C ALA A 11 14.21 -30.13 6.59
N SER A 12 12.98 -30.44 6.16
CA SER A 12 12.08 -29.48 5.55
C SER A 12 11.70 -28.45 6.62
N CYS A 13 12.39 -27.32 6.63
CA CYS A 13 11.93 -26.14 7.34
C CYS A 13 10.63 -25.70 6.66
N ALA A 14 9.49 -26.13 7.20
CA ALA A 14 8.21 -25.58 6.80
C ALA A 14 8.26 -24.07 7.09
N ALA A 15 8.25 -23.26 6.04
CA ALA A 15 7.95 -21.85 6.14
C ALA A 15 6.64 -21.74 6.92
N ARG A 16 6.67 -21.18 8.12
CA ARG A 16 5.45 -20.79 8.84
C ARG A 16 4.70 -19.87 7.88
N GLY A 17 3.53 -20.31 7.42
CA GLY A 17 2.81 -19.66 6.34
C GLY A 17 2.54 -18.19 6.66
N ASP A 18 2.91 -17.32 5.72
CA ASP A 18 2.63 -15.88 5.75
C ASP A 18 1.13 -15.57 5.94
N GLY A 19 0.25 -16.54 5.68
CA GLY A 19 -1.20 -16.43 5.86
C GLY A 19 -1.68 -16.17 7.29
N ALA A 20 -0.87 -16.45 8.32
CA ALA A 20 -1.27 -16.18 9.71
C ALA A 20 -1.14 -14.69 10.12
N LEU A 21 -0.26 -13.92 9.45
CA LEU A 21 0.01 -12.53 9.84
C LEU A 21 -1.04 -11.53 9.33
N CYS A 22 -1.80 -11.89 8.30
CA CYS A 22 -2.82 -11.03 7.69
C CYS A 22 -4.24 -11.48 8.05
N ALA A 23 -4.41 -12.43 8.97
CA ALA A 23 -5.72 -12.87 9.44
C ALA A 23 -6.36 -11.80 10.33
N ALA A 24 -7.69 -11.69 10.27
CA ALA A 24 -8.41 -10.79 11.17
C ALA A 24 -8.17 -11.19 12.64
N ASP A 25 -7.74 -10.22 13.45
CA ASP A 25 -7.59 -10.39 14.90
C ASP A 25 -8.93 -10.36 15.64
N ARG A 26 -9.94 -9.77 15.01
CA ARG A 26 -11.33 -9.71 15.46
C ARG A 26 -12.30 -9.50 14.30
N SER A 27 -13.58 -9.72 14.56
CA SER A 27 -14.70 -9.37 13.68
C SER A 27 -15.50 -8.26 14.34
N ASP A 28 -15.48 -7.06 13.75
CA ASP A 28 -16.23 -5.91 14.28
C ASP A 28 -17.66 -5.90 13.73
N GLU A 29 -17.82 -6.20 12.45
CA GLU A 29 -19.15 -6.25 11.80
C GLU A 29 -19.26 -7.40 10.79
N ARG A 30 -20.48 -7.88 10.60
CA ARG A 30 -20.87 -8.81 9.52
C ARG A 30 -21.86 -8.11 8.61
N VAL A 31 -21.56 -8.06 7.32
CA VAL A 31 -22.28 -7.26 6.33
C VAL A 31 -22.51 -8.04 5.03
N VAL A 32 -23.35 -7.51 4.15
CA VAL A 32 -23.57 -8.05 2.81
C VAL A 32 -23.20 -6.99 1.79
N SER A 33 -22.39 -7.38 0.80
CA SER A 33 -22.02 -6.51 -0.32
C SER A 33 -23.18 -6.36 -1.29
N ALA A 34 -23.42 -5.13 -1.76
CA ALA A 34 -24.41 -4.82 -2.78
C ALA A 34 -23.77 -4.53 -4.15
N GLN A 35 -22.58 -3.91 -4.17
CA GLN A 35 -21.93 -3.49 -5.41
C GLN A 35 -20.44 -3.25 -5.19
N VAL A 36 -19.61 -3.56 -6.19
CA VAL A 36 -18.20 -3.13 -6.25
C VAL A 36 -18.11 -1.93 -7.20
N PHE A 37 -17.41 -0.87 -6.78
CA PHE A 37 -17.24 0.34 -7.59
C PHE A 37 -15.92 0.36 -8.37
N ASP A 38 -14.84 -0.09 -7.74
CA ASP A 38 -13.47 -0.13 -8.27
C ASP A 38 -12.65 -1.15 -7.45
N GLY A 39 -11.33 -1.20 -7.63
CA GLY A 39 -10.48 -2.20 -6.99
C GLY A 39 -10.27 -2.05 -5.47
N ASP A 40 -10.84 -1.04 -4.82
CA ASP A 40 -10.69 -0.84 -3.37
C ASP A 40 -11.90 -0.16 -2.70
N THR A 41 -13.04 -0.08 -3.39
CA THR A 41 -14.28 0.51 -2.88
C THR A 41 -15.49 -0.36 -3.23
N LEU A 42 -16.31 -0.66 -2.22
CA LEU A 42 -17.58 -1.39 -2.38
C LEU A 42 -18.73 -0.71 -1.63
N ARG A 43 -19.96 -1.03 -1.99
CA ARG A 43 -21.18 -0.60 -1.33
C ARG A 43 -21.85 -1.80 -0.65
N LEU A 44 -22.36 -1.58 0.56
CA LEU A 44 -23.11 -2.57 1.32
C LEU A 44 -24.62 -2.44 1.06
N GLU A 45 -25.38 -3.50 1.37
CA GLU A 45 -26.84 -3.50 1.25
C GLU A 45 -27.52 -2.46 2.17
N ASP A 46 -26.90 -2.13 3.30
CA ASP A 46 -27.36 -1.06 4.20
C ASP A 46 -27.10 0.37 3.66
N GLY A 47 -26.52 0.46 2.47
CA GLY A 47 -26.26 1.71 1.76
C GLY A 47 -24.91 2.35 2.04
N ARG A 48 -24.15 1.90 3.06
CA ARG A 48 -22.80 2.40 3.34
C ARG A 48 -21.85 2.08 2.20
N VAL A 49 -20.86 2.96 2.01
CA VAL A 49 -19.73 2.74 1.11
C VAL A 49 -18.51 2.43 1.96
N VAL A 50 -17.83 1.33 1.65
CA VAL A 50 -16.62 0.87 2.33
C VAL A 50 -15.42 1.17 1.45
N ARG A 51 -14.43 1.87 2.00
CA ARG A 51 -13.09 2.02 1.44
C ARG A 51 -12.15 1.03 2.11
N LEU A 52 -11.53 0.18 1.31
CA LEU A 52 -10.60 -0.84 1.80
C LEU A 52 -9.34 -0.15 2.33
N LEU A 53 -9.07 -0.35 3.63
CA LEU A 53 -7.88 0.15 4.32
C LEU A 53 -6.61 -0.59 3.87
N GLY A 54 -5.47 0.08 4.01
CA GLY A 54 -4.14 -0.50 3.79
C GLY A 54 -3.74 -0.63 2.32
N ILE A 55 -4.64 -0.37 1.37
CA ILE A 55 -4.37 -0.51 -0.06
C ILE A 55 -4.87 0.69 -0.89
N ASN A 56 -4.31 0.83 -2.08
CA ASN A 56 -4.78 1.69 -3.14
C ASN A 56 -4.74 0.93 -4.47
N ALA A 57 -5.90 0.75 -5.09
CA ALA A 57 -6.06 0.21 -6.42
C ALA A 57 -6.12 1.33 -7.47
N PRO A 58 -5.89 1.01 -8.76
CA PRO A 58 -6.11 1.96 -9.84
C PRO A 58 -7.60 2.32 -9.99
N GLU A 59 -7.86 3.57 -10.32
CA GLU A 59 -9.23 4.10 -10.42
C GLU A 59 -9.90 3.69 -11.74
N THR A 60 -11.16 3.26 -11.66
CA THR A 60 -12.00 3.02 -12.84
C THR A 60 -12.45 4.34 -13.45
N GLY A 61 -12.56 4.36 -14.79
CA GLY A 61 -12.93 5.55 -15.54
C GLY A 61 -14.34 6.04 -15.22
N ARG A 62 -14.51 7.36 -15.08
CA ARG A 62 -15.80 8.04 -14.89
C ARG A 62 -15.80 9.38 -15.62
N ASP A 63 -16.99 9.80 -16.07
CA ASP A 63 -17.22 11.10 -16.72
C ASP A 63 -16.22 11.35 -17.87
N ASP A 64 -16.20 10.41 -18.83
CA ASP A 64 -15.32 10.38 -20.01
C ASP A 64 -13.81 10.27 -19.73
N ARG A 65 -13.39 10.12 -18.45
CA ARG A 65 -12.00 9.79 -18.13
C ARG A 65 -11.73 8.29 -18.34
N PRO A 66 -10.63 7.92 -19.00
CA PRO A 66 -10.27 6.51 -19.15
C PRO A 66 -9.89 5.91 -17.81
N SER A 67 -10.15 4.61 -17.66
CA SER A 67 -9.67 3.82 -16.53
C SER A 67 -8.14 3.85 -16.44
N GLU A 68 -7.61 3.86 -15.22
CA GLU A 68 -6.18 3.69 -15.01
C GLU A 68 -5.74 2.27 -15.42
N PRO A 69 -4.47 2.07 -15.81
CA PRO A 69 -3.97 0.74 -16.14
C PRO A 69 -4.24 -0.27 -15.01
N LEU A 70 -4.84 -1.41 -15.38
CA LEU A 70 -5.27 -2.50 -14.47
C LEU A 70 -6.44 -2.19 -13.53
N ALA A 71 -7.16 -1.07 -13.71
CA ALA A 71 -8.32 -0.74 -12.88
C ALA A 71 -9.48 -1.73 -13.06
N GLU A 72 -9.76 -2.14 -14.30
CA GLU A 72 -10.85 -3.09 -14.58
C GLU A 72 -10.53 -4.49 -14.02
N GLU A 73 -9.28 -4.93 -14.13
CA GLU A 73 -8.80 -6.19 -13.57
C GLU A 73 -8.85 -6.18 -12.04
N ALA A 74 -8.47 -5.06 -11.41
CA ALA A 74 -8.57 -4.88 -9.97
C ALA A 74 -10.03 -4.93 -9.50
N SER A 75 -10.92 -4.21 -10.20
CA SER A 75 -12.37 -4.19 -9.95
C SER A 75 -13.00 -5.58 -10.13
N ALA A 76 -12.63 -6.29 -11.20
CA ALA A 76 -13.11 -7.63 -11.47
C ALA A 76 -12.65 -8.64 -10.41
N LEU A 77 -11.40 -8.55 -9.93
CA LEU A 77 -10.94 -9.39 -8.82
C LEU A 77 -11.72 -9.08 -7.55
N LEU A 78 -11.91 -7.81 -7.19
CA LEU A 78 -12.72 -7.47 -6.01
C LEU A 78 -14.17 -7.94 -6.16
N ALA A 79 -14.78 -7.83 -7.34
CA ALA A 79 -16.13 -8.33 -7.61
C ALA A 79 -16.22 -9.86 -7.50
N GLY A 80 -15.18 -10.60 -7.88
CA GLY A 80 -15.13 -12.06 -7.67
C GLY A 80 -15.06 -12.47 -6.19
N LEU A 81 -14.43 -11.64 -5.35
CA LEU A 81 -14.23 -11.91 -3.92
C LEU A 81 -15.33 -11.35 -3.02
N ALA A 82 -15.94 -10.24 -3.43
CA ALA A 82 -16.82 -9.41 -2.61
C ALA A 82 -18.00 -8.83 -3.43
N GLY A 83 -18.43 -9.54 -4.47
CA GLY A 83 -19.54 -9.14 -5.33
C GLY A 83 -20.90 -9.12 -4.63
N PRO A 84 -21.96 -8.68 -5.33
CA PRO A 84 -23.30 -8.57 -4.77
C PRO A 84 -23.79 -9.86 -4.10
N GLY A 85 -24.41 -9.74 -2.92
CA GLY A 85 -24.90 -10.86 -2.11
C GLY A 85 -23.83 -11.59 -1.29
N THR A 86 -22.55 -11.21 -1.42
CA THR A 86 -21.46 -11.83 -0.65
C THR A 86 -21.50 -11.39 0.81
N ARG A 87 -21.46 -12.35 1.74
CA ARG A 87 -21.29 -12.09 3.18
C ARG A 87 -19.83 -11.78 3.47
N LEU A 88 -19.60 -10.66 4.13
CA LEU A 88 -18.27 -10.15 4.46
C LEU A 88 -18.16 -9.89 5.96
N VAL A 89 -16.95 -9.97 6.46
CA VAL A 89 -16.55 -9.52 7.78
C VAL A 89 -15.72 -8.26 7.65
N LEU A 90 -16.09 -7.22 8.39
CA LEU A 90 -15.31 -5.99 8.50
C LEU A 90 -14.50 -6.00 9.79
N ARG A 91 -13.22 -5.65 9.68
CA ARG A 91 -12.36 -5.23 10.79
C ARG A 91 -12.06 -3.75 10.63
N LEU A 92 -12.66 -2.93 11.49
CA LEU A 92 -12.48 -1.48 11.51
C LEU A 92 -11.16 -1.13 12.19
N ASP A 93 -10.64 0.06 11.95
CA ASP A 93 -9.47 0.58 12.67
C ASP A 93 -9.84 1.81 13.51
N GLU A 94 -8.85 2.52 14.06
CA GLU A 94 -9.07 3.66 14.96
C GLU A 94 -9.97 4.73 14.32
N GLU A 95 -9.59 5.22 13.14
CA GLU A 95 -10.46 6.08 12.33
C GLU A 95 -11.40 5.22 11.49
N ARG A 96 -12.70 5.32 11.79
CA ARG A 96 -13.75 4.50 11.15
C ARG A 96 -14.30 5.10 9.86
N PHE A 97 -14.12 6.40 9.65
CA PHE A 97 -14.68 7.11 8.51
C PHE A 97 -13.65 8.05 7.88
N ASP A 98 -13.66 8.14 6.55
CA ASP A 98 -12.90 9.18 5.87
C ASP A 98 -13.69 10.49 5.76
N ARG A 99 -13.07 11.52 5.20
CA ARG A 99 -13.68 12.84 4.99
C ARG A 99 -14.93 12.84 4.09
N TYR A 100 -15.17 11.76 3.35
CA TYR A 100 -16.33 11.59 2.48
C TYR A 100 -17.46 10.79 3.15
N GLY A 101 -17.26 10.37 4.41
CA GLY A 101 -18.21 9.55 5.14
C GLY A 101 -18.18 8.07 4.74
N ARG A 102 -17.17 7.61 3.99
CA ARG A 102 -17.01 6.18 3.68
C ARG A 102 -16.52 5.45 4.93
N THR A 103 -17.05 4.26 5.17
CA THR A 103 -16.55 3.37 6.23
C THR A 103 -15.17 2.85 5.84
N LEU A 104 -14.22 2.90 6.76
CA LEU A 104 -12.85 2.45 6.59
C LEU A 104 -12.69 1.06 7.23
N ALA A 105 -12.36 0.04 6.42
CA ALA A 105 -12.29 -1.33 6.93
C ALA A 105 -11.25 -2.20 6.20
N HIS A 106 -10.73 -3.17 6.94
CA HIS A 106 -10.15 -4.39 6.39
C HIS A 106 -11.29 -5.40 6.13
N VAL A 107 -11.33 -5.98 4.93
CA VAL A 107 -12.46 -6.79 4.47
C VAL A 107 -12.04 -8.25 4.33
N PHE A 108 -12.85 -9.13 4.90
CA PHE A 108 -12.64 -10.57 4.88
C PHE A 108 -13.89 -11.27 4.34
N GLY A 109 -13.68 -12.39 3.64
CA GLY A 109 -14.75 -13.34 3.35
C GLY A 109 -15.29 -14.00 4.63
N ASP A 110 -16.48 -14.59 4.55
CA ASP A 110 -17.05 -15.35 5.67
C ASP A 110 -16.22 -16.61 6.04
N ASP A 111 -15.37 -17.05 5.11
CA ASP A 111 -14.36 -18.11 5.29
C ASP A 111 -13.06 -17.62 5.97
N GLY A 112 -12.96 -16.32 6.27
CA GLY A 112 -11.79 -15.68 6.86
C GLY A 112 -10.73 -15.24 5.85
N GLY A 113 -10.96 -15.40 4.54
CA GLY A 113 -10.03 -14.96 3.50
C GLY A 113 -9.88 -13.44 3.47
N ASN A 114 -8.65 -12.93 3.59
CA ASN A 114 -8.38 -11.49 3.50
C ASN A 114 -8.47 -11.00 2.04
N VAL A 115 -9.40 -10.09 1.76
CA VAL A 115 -9.66 -9.59 0.40
C VAL A 115 -8.52 -8.71 -0.11
N GLN A 116 -7.98 -7.82 0.73
CA GLN A 116 -6.85 -6.96 0.36
C GLN A 116 -5.57 -7.76 0.06
N VAL A 117 -5.30 -8.84 0.80
CA VAL A 117 -4.14 -9.71 0.52
C VAL A 117 -4.23 -10.27 -0.90
N GLN A 118 -5.39 -10.76 -1.32
CA GLN A 118 -5.55 -11.31 -2.66
C GLN A 118 -5.35 -10.26 -3.77
N LEU A 119 -5.82 -9.02 -3.56
CA LEU A 119 -5.55 -7.89 -4.46
C LEU A 119 -4.05 -7.55 -4.53
N LEU A 120 -3.35 -7.54 -3.39
CA LEU A 120 -1.91 -7.28 -3.31
C LEU A 120 -1.09 -8.40 -3.97
N GLU A 121 -1.42 -9.67 -3.73
CA GLU A 121 -0.74 -10.83 -4.32
C GLU A 121 -0.85 -10.88 -5.84
N ALA A 122 -2.01 -10.49 -6.38
CA ALA A 122 -2.24 -10.35 -7.80
C ALA A 122 -1.49 -9.14 -8.40
N GLY A 123 -1.05 -8.20 -7.56
CA GLY A 123 -0.43 -6.95 -7.97
C GLY A 123 -1.45 -5.95 -8.52
N TYR A 124 -2.71 -6.00 -8.09
CA TYR A 124 -3.78 -5.09 -8.51
C TYR A 124 -4.06 -3.96 -7.53
N ALA A 125 -3.31 -3.92 -6.44
CA ALA A 125 -3.26 -2.77 -5.55
C ALA A 125 -1.82 -2.56 -5.06
N THR A 126 -1.59 -1.38 -4.52
CA THR A 126 -0.36 -1.04 -3.80
C THR A 126 -0.69 -0.76 -2.35
N THR A 127 0.24 -0.94 -1.43
CA THR A 127 0.04 -0.60 -0.01
C THR A 127 -0.12 0.91 0.19
N LEU A 128 -1.03 1.29 1.06
CA LEU A 128 -1.27 2.67 1.47
C LEU A 128 -1.65 2.70 2.94
N VAL A 129 -0.73 3.19 3.78
CA VAL A 129 -0.98 3.39 5.21
C VAL A 129 -1.37 4.85 5.44
N VAL A 130 -2.55 5.06 6.02
CA VAL A 130 -3.06 6.39 6.39
C VAL A 130 -3.27 6.40 7.90
N PRO A 131 -2.34 6.97 8.67
CA PRO A 131 -2.44 6.97 10.13
C PRO A 131 -3.66 7.76 10.63
N PRO A 132 -4.29 7.32 11.73
CA PRO A 132 -3.80 6.30 12.68
C PRO A 132 -4.05 4.83 12.28
N ASN A 133 -4.62 4.57 11.09
CA ASN A 133 -4.98 3.21 10.68
C ASN A 133 -3.79 2.44 10.10
N GLU A 134 -3.07 1.70 10.94
CA GLU A 134 -1.83 1.00 10.60
C GLU A 134 -1.85 -0.52 10.88
N TRP A 135 -2.99 -1.10 11.29
CA TRP A 135 -3.06 -2.49 11.76
C TRP A 135 -2.40 -3.52 10.85
N ALA A 136 -2.66 -3.46 9.53
CA ALA A 136 -2.14 -4.43 8.57
C ALA A 136 -0.83 -4.00 7.89
N ALA A 137 -0.22 -2.88 8.29
CA ALA A 137 0.87 -2.25 7.54
C ALA A 137 2.02 -3.21 7.21
N ASP A 138 2.53 -3.92 8.22
CA ASP A 138 3.66 -4.84 8.05
C ASP A 138 3.30 -6.06 7.20
N CYS A 139 2.14 -6.67 7.45
CA CYS A 139 1.73 -7.86 6.70
C CYS A 139 1.44 -7.53 5.23
N TYR A 140 0.73 -6.43 4.96
CA TYR A 140 0.44 -6.02 3.58
C TYR A 140 1.72 -5.64 2.83
N ALA A 141 2.69 -5.02 3.50
CA ALA A 141 4.00 -4.74 2.91
C ALA A 141 4.75 -6.03 2.53
N ALA A 142 4.70 -7.06 3.38
CA ALA A 142 5.30 -8.36 3.08
C ALA A 142 4.66 -9.02 1.84
N VAL A 143 3.32 -9.00 1.75
CA VAL A 143 2.58 -9.53 0.60
C VAL A 143 2.89 -8.76 -0.69
N GLU A 144 2.86 -7.43 -0.65
CA GLU A 144 3.17 -6.57 -1.79
C GLU A 144 4.61 -6.80 -2.29
N ALA A 145 5.58 -7.02 -1.39
CA ALA A 145 6.95 -7.32 -1.76
C ALA A 145 7.06 -8.59 -2.63
N HIS A 146 6.22 -9.60 -2.37
CA HIS A 146 6.19 -10.84 -3.16
C HIS A 146 5.65 -10.61 -4.58
N ALA A 147 4.61 -9.78 -4.73
CA ALA A 147 4.06 -9.40 -6.03
C ALA A 147 5.06 -8.53 -6.81
N ARG A 148 5.72 -7.61 -6.12
CA ARG A 148 6.75 -6.73 -6.69
C ARG A 148 7.97 -7.49 -7.19
N ALA A 149 8.49 -8.43 -6.41
CA ALA A 149 9.62 -9.27 -6.81
C ALA A 149 9.34 -10.09 -8.08
N ARG A 150 8.06 -10.45 -8.30
CA ARG A 150 7.60 -11.22 -9.46
C ARG A 150 7.06 -10.34 -10.59
N ARG A 151 7.15 -9.00 -10.47
CA ARG A 151 6.62 -8.02 -11.43
C ARG A 151 5.15 -8.28 -11.81
N ARG A 152 4.32 -8.70 -10.85
CA ARG A 152 2.90 -9.00 -11.09
C ARG A 152 2.09 -7.72 -11.20
N GLY A 153 1.08 -7.71 -12.08
CA GLY A 153 0.14 -6.62 -12.24
C GLY A 153 0.85 -5.27 -12.39
N LEU A 154 0.53 -4.32 -11.51
CA LEU A 154 1.08 -2.97 -11.48
C LEU A 154 2.61 -2.97 -11.50
N TRP A 155 3.26 -3.90 -10.81
CA TRP A 155 4.73 -3.99 -10.72
C TRP A 155 5.42 -4.37 -12.04
N GLY A 156 4.66 -4.79 -13.05
CA GLY A 156 5.15 -4.98 -14.42
C GLY A 156 5.18 -3.70 -15.24
N LEU A 157 4.39 -2.69 -14.86
CA LEU A 157 4.22 -1.45 -15.61
C LEU A 157 5.38 -0.47 -15.37
N GLU A 158 5.68 0.35 -16.39
CA GLU A 158 6.73 1.36 -16.32
C GLU A 158 6.46 2.42 -15.24
N GLY A 159 5.21 2.88 -15.11
CA GLY A 159 4.82 3.89 -14.12
C GLY A 159 4.98 3.47 -12.65
N TYR A 160 5.17 2.17 -12.42
CA TYR A 160 5.41 1.56 -11.11
C TYR A 160 6.86 1.05 -10.95
N GLN A 161 7.76 1.41 -11.87
CA GLN A 161 9.19 1.24 -11.65
C GLN A 161 9.76 2.44 -10.89
N PRO A 162 10.78 2.23 -10.04
CA PRO A 162 11.45 3.33 -9.38
C PRO A 162 12.16 4.25 -10.38
N ILE A 163 12.00 5.56 -10.21
CA ILE A 163 12.71 6.60 -10.94
C ILE A 163 13.65 7.36 -9.98
N ALA A 164 14.84 7.77 -10.44
CA ALA A 164 15.70 8.59 -9.61
C ALA A 164 15.08 9.99 -9.44
N ALA A 165 15.25 10.59 -8.26
CA ALA A 165 14.73 11.93 -7.95
C ALA A 165 15.27 13.01 -8.90
N GLU A 166 16.47 12.81 -9.45
CA GLU A 166 17.15 13.69 -10.40
C GLU A 166 16.57 13.56 -11.82
N ASP A 167 16.03 12.39 -12.16
CA ASP A 167 15.45 12.07 -13.48
C ASP A 167 13.94 12.35 -13.55
N LEU A 168 13.33 12.82 -12.45
CA LEU A 168 11.91 13.13 -12.41
C LEU A 168 11.57 14.28 -13.38
N PRO A 169 10.68 14.08 -14.36
CA PRO A 169 10.27 15.16 -15.24
C PRO A 169 9.48 16.22 -14.46
N GLU A 170 9.56 17.48 -14.86
CA GLU A 170 8.82 18.58 -14.19
C GLU A 170 7.29 18.38 -14.23
N SER A 171 6.83 17.71 -15.27
CA SER A 171 5.44 17.31 -15.49
C SER A 171 5.03 16.07 -14.70
N ALA A 172 5.92 15.46 -13.90
CA ALA A 172 5.59 14.29 -13.10
C ALA A 172 4.41 14.56 -12.16
N ARG A 173 3.42 13.67 -12.19
CA ARG A 173 2.22 13.70 -11.36
C ARG A 173 1.82 12.28 -10.98
N GLY A 174 0.93 12.16 -10.00
CA GLY A 174 0.35 10.88 -9.60
C GLY A 174 1.30 10.05 -8.74
N PHE A 175 0.90 8.81 -8.47
CA PHE A 175 1.68 7.89 -7.66
C PHE A 175 3.00 7.53 -8.34
N ARG A 176 4.12 7.61 -7.60
CA ARG A 176 5.45 7.23 -8.06
C ARG A 176 6.27 6.58 -6.95
N LEU A 177 7.25 5.79 -7.38
CA LEU A 177 8.35 5.30 -6.56
C LEU A 177 9.59 6.12 -6.93
N VAL A 178 10.10 6.91 -5.99
CA VAL A 178 11.21 7.83 -6.22
C VAL A 178 12.40 7.38 -5.40
N THR A 179 13.54 7.21 -6.02
CA THR A 179 14.78 6.82 -5.35
C THR A 179 15.76 7.99 -5.29
N GLY A 180 16.58 8.05 -4.25
CA GLY A 180 17.60 9.08 -4.16
C GLY A 180 18.37 9.02 -2.85
N ARG A 181 19.50 9.72 -2.80
CA ARG A 181 20.21 9.98 -1.55
C ARG A 181 19.60 11.22 -0.91
N VAL A 182 19.35 11.19 0.40
CA VAL A 182 18.94 12.40 1.12
C VAL A 182 20.13 13.36 1.17
N GLN A 183 20.11 14.39 0.33
CA GLN A 183 21.16 15.40 0.25
C GLN A 183 21.12 16.33 1.46
N ARG A 184 19.92 16.66 1.93
CA ARG A 184 19.72 17.55 3.08
C ARG A 184 18.42 17.24 3.80
N VAL A 185 18.48 17.20 5.13
CA VAL A 185 17.32 17.25 6.01
C VAL A 185 17.06 18.70 6.38
N GLY A 186 15.83 19.17 6.22
CA GLY A 186 15.38 20.48 6.66
C GLY A 186 14.22 20.38 7.63
N GLU A 187 14.05 21.39 8.46
CA GLU A 187 12.94 21.46 9.41
C GLU A 187 12.24 22.81 9.31
N SER A 188 10.93 22.79 9.48
CA SER A 188 10.12 23.99 9.70
C SER A 188 9.18 23.78 10.88
N ARG A 189 8.40 24.81 11.23
CA ARG A 189 7.46 24.74 12.36
C ARG A 189 6.52 23.53 12.30
N GLY A 190 6.12 23.09 11.11
CA GLY A 190 5.14 22.00 10.94
C GLY A 190 5.61 20.80 10.13
N ASN A 191 6.87 20.77 9.65
CA ASN A 191 7.33 19.70 8.77
C ASN A 191 8.81 19.39 8.95
N VAL A 192 9.16 18.13 8.68
CA VAL A 192 10.51 17.68 8.32
C VAL A 192 10.54 17.50 6.80
N TRP A 193 11.68 17.85 6.18
CA TRP A 193 11.89 17.80 4.74
C TRP A 193 13.11 16.95 4.41
N LEU A 194 12.94 15.93 3.57
CA LEU A 194 14.06 15.18 3.00
C LEU A 194 14.26 15.65 1.55
N ASN A 195 15.35 16.37 1.28
CA ASN A 195 15.65 16.86 -0.06
C ASN A 195 16.52 15.82 -0.75
N LEU A 196 16.01 15.19 -1.80
CA LEU A 196 16.72 14.13 -2.52
C LEU A 196 17.30 14.62 -3.86
N ALA A 197 16.77 15.72 -4.40
CA ALA A 197 17.30 16.40 -5.56
C ALA A 197 16.94 17.90 -5.49
N ALA A 198 17.56 18.72 -6.35
CA ALA A 198 17.36 20.18 -6.37
C ALA A 198 15.88 20.60 -6.53
N ARG A 199 15.06 19.76 -7.17
CA ARG A 199 13.64 20.03 -7.44
C ARG A 199 12.68 19.02 -6.84
N PHE A 200 13.16 18.15 -5.95
CA PHE A 200 12.34 17.12 -5.34
C PHE A 200 12.60 17.01 -3.84
N ALA A 201 11.52 17.11 -3.06
CA ALA A 201 11.56 16.97 -1.61
C ALA A 201 10.42 16.10 -1.08
N VAL A 202 10.73 15.29 -0.06
CA VAL A 202 9.74 14.57 0.74
C VAL A 202 9.34 15.46 1.90
N ARG A 203 8.04 15.65 2.08
CA ARG A 203 7.46 16.37 3.20
C ARG A 203 6.90 15.39 4.21
N ILE A 204 7.32 15.50 5.47
CA ILE A 204 6.79 14.72 6.59
C ILE A 204 6.18 15.70 7.58
N PRO A 205 4.85 15.71 7.79
CA PRO A 205 4.23 16.53 8.82
C PRO A 205 4.77 16.20 10.21
N ARG A 206 4.98 17.21 11.06
CA ARG A 206 5.51 16.96 12.42
C ARG A 206 4.57 16.11 13.27
N ASP A 207 3.27 16.29 13.11
CA ASP A 207 2.25 15.55 13.87
C ASP A 207 2.27 14.05 13.54
N ASP A 208 2.80 13.68 12.37
CA ASP A 208 2.93 12.29 11.94
C ASP A 208 4.24 11.64 12.41
N LEU A 209 5.19 12.39 12.99
CA LEU A 209 6.47 11.83 13.45
C LEU A 209 6.29 10.77 14.56
N VAL A 210 5.15 10.76 15.25
CA VAL A 210 4.81 9.75 16.24
C VAL A 210 4.80 8.33 15.64
N TYR A 211 4.42 8.18 14.36
CA TYR A 211 4.35 6.88 13.67
C TYR A 211 5.71 6.40 13.15
N PHE A 212 6.74 7.24 13.17
CA PHE A 212 8.04 6.88 12.60
C PHE A 212 8.89 5.99 13.52
N GLY A 213 8.52 5.87 14.79
CA GLY A 213 9.13 4.94 15.74
C GLY A 213 10.65 4.96 15.71
N ALA A 214 11.26 3.84 15.32
CA ALA A 214 12.71 3.67 15.24
C ALA A 214 13.37 4.38 14.03
N LEU A 215 12.60 4.76 13.00
CA LEU A 215 13.10 5.42 11.80
C LEU A 215 12.92 6.94 11.90
N ASP A 216 13.77 7.63 12.65
CA ASP A 216 13.72 9.09 12.74
C ASP A 216 14.11 9.74 11.39
N PRO A 217 13.19 10.47 10.70
CA PRO A 217 13.52 11.11 9.44
C PRO A 217 14.63 12.16 9.55
N ARG A 218 14.85 12.73 10.74
CA ARG A 218 15.84 13.77 10.98
C ARG A 218 17.27 13.26 10.86
N THR A 219 17.47 11.94 11.03
CA THR A 219 18.78 11.30 10.97
C THR A 219 19.09 10.69 9.59
N LEU A 220 18.23 10.91 8.60
CA LEU A 220 18.36 10.26 7.28
C LEU A 220 19.30 10.98 6.31
N ALA A 221 19.94 12.09 6.71
CA ALA A 221 20.92 12.77 5.87
C ALA A 221 22.01 11.80 5.40
N GLY A 222 22.30 11.79 4.09
CA GLY A 222 23.26 10.89 3.48
C GLY A 222 22.74 9.47 3.21
N ARG A 223 21.59 9.05 3.74
CA ARG A 223 21.03 7.71 3.48
C ARG A 223 20.42 7.61 2.08
N ARG A 224 20.40 6.41 1.48
CA ARG A 224 19.67 6.14 0.24
C ARG A 224 18.29 5.59 0.54
N LEU A 225 17.27 6.20 -0.07
CA LEU A 225 15.87 5.85 0.12
C LEU A 225 15.19 5.57 -1.21
N GLU A 226 14.20 4.68 -1.16
CA GLU A 226 13.04 4.71 -2.02
C GLU A 226 11.87 5.32 -1.25
N VAL A 227 11.14 6.21 -1.89
CA VAL A 227 9.98 6.93 -1.36
C VAL A 227 8.81 6.64 -2.28
N ARG A 228 7.65 6.28 -1.73
CA ARG A 228 6.42 6.12 -2.50
C ARG A 228 5.37 7.16 -2.15
N GLY A 229 4.59 7.58 -3.13
CA GLY A 229 3.43 8.44 -2.91
C GLY A 229 3.08 9.31 -4.11
N TRP A 230 2.09 10.19 -3.94
CA TRP A 230 1.60 11.05 -5.00
C TRP A 230 2.47 12.29 -5.14
N ILE A 231 3.03 12.46 -6.34
CA ILE A 231 3.76 13.67 -6.71
C ILE A 231 2.77 14.81 -6.94
N TYR A 232 3.01 15.91 -6.26
CA TYR A 232 2.39 17.20 -6.52
C TYR A 232 3.44 18.29 -6.64
N GLN A 233 3.11 19.39 -7.32
CA GLN A 233 4.02 20.51 -7.50
C GLN A 233 3.59 21.69 -6.63
N ARG A 234 4.53 22.35 -5.97
CA ARG A 234 4.29 23.59 -5.23
C ARG A 234 5.48 24.52 -5.37
N ARG A 235 5.24 25.72 -5.92
CA ARG A 235 6.27 26.75 -6.17
C ARG A 235 7.48 26.21 -6.97
N GLY A 236 7.20 25.45 -8.05
CA GLY A 236 8.24 24.92 -8.95
C GLY A 236 8.93 23.63 -8.48
N GLU A 237 8.71 23.20 -7.24
CA GLU A 237 9.30 22.00 -6.63
C GLU A 237 8.30 20.84 -6.62
N LEU A 238 8.76 19.65 -6.98
CA LEU A 238 8.02 18.39 -6.88
C LEU A 238 8.10 17.84 -5.46
N ARG A 239 6.99 17.31 -4.96
CA ARG A 239 6.89 16.85 -3.58
C ARG A 239 6.09 15.57 -3.47
N ILE A 240 6.48 14.73 -2.54
CA ILE A 240 5.64 13.65 -1.97
C ILE A 240 5.43 13.98 -0.49
N THR A 241 4.18 13.88 -0.02
CA THR A 241 3.91 13.89 1.43
C THR A 241 3.96 12.45 1.94
N VAL A 242 4.77 12.20 2.96
CA VAL A 242 4.83 10.92 3.67
C VAL A 242 4.29 11.13 5.08
N ARG A 243 3.29 10.32 5.45
CA ARG A 243 2.67 10.33 6.79
C ARG A 243 3.06 9.14 7.66
N HIS A 244 3.65 8.10 7.09
CA HIS A 244 3.97 6.85 7.79
C HIS A 244 5.28 6.25 7.23
N PRO A 245 6.14 5.62 8.05
CA PRO A 245 7.41 5.05 7.59
C PRO A 245 7.27 3.97 6.53
N ALA A 246 6.13 3.28 6.42
CA ALA A 246 5.86 2.30 5.35
C ALA A 246 5.96 2.87 3.93
N ALA A 247 5.93 4.20 3.78
CA ALA A 247 6.17 4.85 2.49
C ALA A 247 7.66 5.11 2.18
N LEU A 248 8.57 4.72 3.08
CA LEU A 248 10.02 4.84 2.95
C LEU A 248 10.66 3.46 3.00
N ARG A 249 11.67 3.23 2.16
CA ARG A 249 12.50 2.03 2.19
C ARG A 249 13.96 2.42 2.12
N LEU A 250 14.73 2.09 3.15
CA LEU A 250 16.19 2.23 3.14
C LEU A 250 16.78 1.27 2.09
N MET A 251 17.78 1.74 1.36
CA MET A 251 18.42 1.00 0.26
C MET A 251 19.92 0.72 0.51
N ASP A 252 20.40 1.10 1.69
CA ASP A 252 21.79 1.03 2.12
C ASP A 252 21.97 0.17 3.37
#